data_AF-A0A815YCS8-F1
#
_entry.id   AF-A0A815YCS8-F1
#
_cell.length_a   1.000
_cell.length_b   1.000
_cell.length_c   1.000
_cell.angle_alpha   90.00
_cell.angle_beta   90.00
_cell.angle_gamma   90.00
#
_symmetry.space_group_name_H-M   'P 1'
#
loop_
_entity.id
_entity.type
_entity.pdbx_description
1 polymer ?
#
loop_
_entity_poly.entity_id
_entity_poly.type
_entity_poly.pdbx_seq_one_letter_code
_entity_poly.pdbx_strand_id
1 'polypeptide(L)'
;MDRSVEAMHRQRIATRLFVILLTGSLLVLLLFTSISKQTNSVTYHQPSYTTYERLQSEYPDTLNCLCSEITQSYSSFVSLHPLFHPICSSVFVTDFWFTQLQYQDPNSQALPINDWRIAALGYFQALAALCQLANSTVNDALRRFGDRSFVSSRLLTNALLQDEFDSTVNEFIYNTKTEFERALNIINLLNQVDQYFSGSITNGYLRISNLTNDGHIEIKFKFNGPSPPSQLDEPCLCAFRPDCQWPMVTYQNGTKIIPGFICSSVFVTDEWRNELTANLSNMSYYVQIGDYRAFISAHLQFVSGLCQQSIVQVNDAVRSFMSTSLVTGQLLSQTTFYTRLENLLSRARTNAPTIFVRAFQLARDINHGNGLMSVYGSNFEFVTRRNPPAVVSTLLIQSKIYNETTNCLCAQGSKCLNPAMFTSPTHVEIKGLHIGCLPSESLLTSTFECFYDSNCIDLIRNHMFGNKNRTLALPLNDSNVFNSNYNPNTTINNIASELFIEDWSMKAHYDRYFTECTPTNCFYSYTERANPFYVATTLLGLYGGLTVVLRWWSPRLVKLGRQVQIYYMRKRRNNIIPVTT
;
A
#
# COMPACT_ATOMS: atom_id res chain seq x y z
N MET A 1 21.16 -7.70 -101.92
CA MET A 1 20.98 -9.05 -101.35
C MET A 1 21.47 -9.16 -99.88
N ASP A 2 22.19 -8.17 -99.35
CA ASP A 2 22.87 -8.23 -98.04
C ASP A 2 21.98 -7.89 -96.81
N ARG A 3 20.94 -7.05 -97.00
CA ARG A 3 20.06 -6.59 -95.89
C ARG A 3 19.16 -7.68 -95.31
N SER A 4 18.77 -8.70 -96.09
CA SER A 4 17.91 -9.79 -95.61
C SER A 4 18.68 -10.80 -94.76
N VAL A 5 19.95 -11.09 -95.13
CA VAL A 5 20.84 -11.99 -94.38
C VAL A 5 21.20 -11.37 -93.03
N GLU A 6 21.54 -10.08 -92.99
CA GLU A 6 21.75 -9.37 -91.73
C GLU A 6 20.50 -9.33 -90.84
N ALA A 7 19.32 -9.14 -91.42
CA ALA A 7 18.06 -9.12 -90.67
C ALA A 7 17.76 -10.49 -90.05
N MET A 8 17.96 -11.57 -90.81
CA MET A 8 17.83 -12.95 -90.32
C MET A 8 18.87 -13.27 -89.22
N HIS A 9 20.11 -12.80 -89.37
CA HIS A 9 21.16 -13.01 -88.36
C HIS A 9 20.84 -12.28 -87.04
N ARG A 10 20.33 -11.04 -87.12
CA ARG A 10 19.88 -10.27 -85.94
C ARG A 10 18.71 -10.93 -85.23
N GLN A 11 17.75 -11.47 -85.98
CA GLN A 11 16.64 -12.23 -85.40
C GLN A 11 17.15 -13.49 -84.69
N ARG A 12 18.08 -14.26 -85.30
CA ARG A 12 18.68 -15.43 -84.64
C ARG A 12 19.41 -15.10 -83.34
N ILE A 13 20.16 -14.00 -83.28
CA ILE A 13 20.86 -13.56 -82.06
C ILE A 13 19.85 -13.12 -80.98
N ALA A 14 18.83 -12.34 -81.36
CA ALA A 14 17.79 -11.92 -80.42
C ALA A 14 17.00 -13.10 -79.85
N THR A 15 16.70 -14.11 -80.67
CA THR A 15 16.04 -15.34 -80.20
C THR A 15 16.93 -16.15 -79.27
N ARG A 16 18.23 -16.29 -79.56
CA ARG A 16 19.17 -16.97 -78.66
C ARG A 16 19.31 -16.25 -77.31
N LEU A 17 19.43 -14.92 -77.33
CA LEU A 17 19.46 -14.10 -76.12
C LEU A 17 18.17 -14.21 -75.31
N PHE A 18 17.01 -14.18 -75.99
CA PHE A 18 15.71 -14.39 -75.37
C PHE A 18 15.64 -15.74 -74.66
N VAL A 19 16.05 -16.83 -75.32
CA VAL A 19 16.02 -18.17 -74.73
C VAL A 19 16.95 -18.25 -73.51
N ILE A 20 18.18 -17.72 -73.59
CA ILE A 20 19.13 -17.75 -72.46
C ILE A 20 18.61 -16.93 -71.27
N LEU A 21 18.06 -15.74 -71.50
CA LEU A 21 17.50 -14.91 -70.43
C LEU A 21 16.26 -15.54 -69.81
N LEU A 22 15.40 -16.17 -70.62
CA LEU A 22 14.21 -16.87 -70.15
C LEU A 22 14.58 -18.08 -69.29
N THR A 23 15.50 -18.93 -69.75
CA THR A 23 15.92 -20.12 -69.00
C THR A 23 16.66 -19.73 -67.72
N GLY A 24 17.57 -18.75 -67.78
CA GLY A 24 18.29 -18.26 -66.59
C GLY A 24 17.35 -17.67 -65.54
N SER A 25 16.37 -16.85 -65.96
CA SER A 25 15.39 -16.24 -65.04
C SER A 25 14.46 -17.27 -64.40
N LEU A 26 14.01 -18.28 -65.17
CA LEU A 26 13.20 -19.38 -64.63
C LEU A 26 13.98 -20.24 -63.62
N LEU A 27 15.28 -20.44 -63.86
CA LEU A 27 16.14 -21.21 -62.95
C LEU A 27 16.37 -20.46 -61.62
N VAL A 28 16.59 -19.14 -61.68
CA VAL A 28 16.68 -18.29 -60.49
C VAL A 28 15.35 -18.28 -59.72
N LEU A 29 14.22 -18.13 -60.41
CA LEU A 29 12.89 -18.17 -59.79
C LEU A 29 12.61 -19.52 -59.13
N LEU A 30 13.00 -20.63 -59.76
CA LEU A 30 12.84 -21.98 -59.21
C LEU A 30 13.68 -22.18 -57.95
N LEU A 31 14.94 -21.72 -57.94
CA LEU A 31 15.78 -21.78 -56.75
C LEU A 31 15.21 -20.92 -55.62
N PHE A 32 14.81 -19.68 -55.92
CA PHE A 32 14.24 -18.76 -54.93
C PHE A 32 12.95 -19.31 -54.32
N THR A 33 12.02 -19.79 -55.15
CA THR A 33 10.73 -20.33 -54.69
C THR A 33 10.88 -21.66 -53.94
N SER A 34 11.88 -22.49 -54.30
CA SER A 34 12.19 -23.74 -53.58
C SER A 34 12.82 -23.52 -52.20
N ILE A 35 13.56 -22.42 -52.03
CA ILE A 35 14.16 -22.04 -50.73
C ILE A 35 13.15 -21.26 -49.86
N SER A 36 12.12 -20.67 -50.47
CA SER A 36 11.10 -19.92 -49.76
C SER A 36 10.31 -20.82 -48.79
N LYS A 37 10.12 -20.31 -47.57
CA LYS A 37 9.29 -20.97 -46.55
C LYS A 37 7.87 -20.41 -46.61
N GLN A 38 6.90 -21.26 -46.34
CA GLN A 38 5.50 -20.87 -46.17
C GLN A 38 5.11 -21.02 -44.70
N THR A 39 4.36 -20.04 -44.20
CA THR A 39 3.76 -20.08 -42.87
C THR A 39 2.35 -20.62 -42.99
N ASN A 40 2.10 -21.79 -42.42
CA ASN A 40 0.76 -22.35 -42.31
C ASN A 40 0.21 -22.07 -40.91
N SER A 41 -1.11 -21.94 -40.79
CA SER A 41 -1.81 -21.81 -39.51
C SER A 41 -2.76 -22.98 -39.32
N VAL A 42 -2.75 -23.58 -38.13
CA VAL A 42 -3.67 -24.66 -37.74
C VAL A 42 -4.56 -24.13 -36.62
N THR A 43 -5.85 -24.41 -36.70
CA THR A 43 -6.86 -23.95 -35.73
C THR A 43 -7.52 -25.14 -35.04
N TYR A 44 -7.62 -25.07 -33.72
CA TYR A 44 -8.33 -25.99 -32.84
C TYR A 44 -9.50 -25.26 -32.18
N HIS A 45 -10.69 -25.85 -32.27
CA HIS A 45 -11.91 -25.34 -31.63
C HIS A 45 -12.09 -25.98 -30.26
N GLN A 46 -12.39 -25.16 -29.24
CA GLN A 46 -12.68 -25.57 -27.86
C GLN A 46 -11.71 -26.63 -27.30
N PRO A 47 -10.41 -26.33 -27.20
CA PRO A 47 -9.43 -27.31 -26.75
C PRO A 47 -9.58 -27.62 -25.26
N SER A 48 -9.36 -28.88 -24.89
CA SER A 48 -9.19 -29.28 -23.49
C SER A 48 -7.89 -28.71 -22.91
N TYR A 49 -7.80 -28.60 -21.57
CA TYR A 49 -6.59 -28.16 -20.88
C TYR A 49 -5.35 -28.98 -21.29
N THR A 50 -5.48 -30.32 -21.33
CA THR A 50 -4.40 -31.22 -21.76
C THR A 50 -3.99 -31.02 -23.23
N THR A 51 -4.96 -30.67 -24.08
CA THR A 51 -4.67 -30.35 -25.49
C THR A 51 -3.89 -29.05 -25.58
N TYR A 52 -4.29 -28.03 -24.83
CA TYR A 52 -3.59 -26.75 -24.74
C TYR A 52 -2.17 -26.93 -24.24
N GLU A 53 -1.94 -27.64 -23.13
CA GLU A 53 -0.60 -27.85 -22.58
C GLU A 53 0.34 -28.52 -23.59
N ARG A 54 -0.15 -29.54 -24.30
CA ARG A 54 0.62 -30.19 -25.37
C ARG A 54 0.99 -29.20 -26.48
N LEU A 55 0.01 -28.42 -26.97
CA LEU A 55 0.24 -27.43 -28.01
C LEU A 55 1.20 -26.32 -27.56
N GLN A 56 1.09 -25.88 -26.31
CA GLN A 56 1.96 -24.86 -25.72
C GLN A 56 3.40 -25.36 -25.58
N SER A 57 3.59 -26.65 -25.29
CA SER A 57 4.91 -27.27 -25.25
C SER A 57 5.53 -27.43 -26.64
N GLU A 58 4.72 -27.65 -27.67
CA GLU A 58 5.20 -27.91 -29.04
C GLU A 58 5.38 -26.62 -29.85
N TYR A 59 4.54 -25.60 -29.61
CA TYR A 59 4.52 -24.33 -30.35
C TYR A 59 4.46 -23.10 -29.42
N PRO A 60 5.43 -22.92 -28.50
CA PRO A 60 5.37 -21.90 -27.45
C PRO A 60 5.29 -20.47 -27.98
N ASP A 61 5.98 -20.18 -29.10
CA ASP A 61 6.13 -18.82 -29.61
C ASP A 61 4.98 -18.35 -30.51
N THR A 62 4.20 -19.29 -31.08
CA THR A 62 3.18 -18.97 -32.09
C THR A 62 1.76 -19.35 -31.69
N LEU A 63 1.59 -20.18 -30.65
CA LEU A 63 0.28 -20.55 -30.14
C LEU A 63 -0.45 -19.35 -29.55
N ASN A 64 -1.68 -19.13 -29.99
CA ASN A 64 -2.57 -18.10 -29.51
C ASN A 64 -3.97 -18.67 -29.32
N CYS A 65 -4.58 -18.41 -28.17
CA CYS A 65 -5.93 -18.84 -27.86
C CYS A 65 -6.81 -17.65 -27.53
N LEU A 66 -8.04 -17.62 -28.04
CA LEU A 66 -9.03 -16.58 -27.76
C LEU A 66 -9.91 -17.01 -26.59
N CYS A 67 -10.05 -16.17 -25.57
CA CYS A 67 -10.97 -16.42 -24.45
C CYS A 67 -12.42 -16.14 -24.88
N SER A 68 -13.38 -16.93 -24.40
CA SER A 68 -14.81 -16.59 -24.51
C SER A 68 -15.15 -15.49 -23.51
N GLU A 69 -14.71 -15.67 -22.27
CA GLU A 69 -14.88 -14.70 -21.18
C GLU A 69 -13.66 -13.79 -21.07
N ILE A 70 -13.84 -12.55 -21.52
CA ILE A 70 -12.77 -11.53 -21.55
C ILE A 70 -12.50 -10.97 -20.15
N THR A 71 -13.49 -11.01 -19.26
CA THR A 71 -13.42 -10.46 -17.90
C THR A 71 -13.66 -11.56 -16.87
N GLN A 72 -12.69 -11.80 -15.99
CA GLN A 72 -12.70 -12.87 -15.00
C GLN A 72 -12.47 -12.26 -13.63
N SER A 73 -13.08 -12.77 -12.56
CA SER A 73 -12.81 -12.25 -11.22
C SER A 73 -11.49 -12.81 -10.69
N TYR A 74 -10.67 -12.00 -10.03
CA TYR A 74 -9.47 -12.52 -9.35
C TYR A 74 -9.82 -13.60 -8.33
N SER A 75 -10.99 -13.52 -7.69
CA SER A 75 -11.45 -14.52 -6.71
C SER A 75 -11.66 -15.92 -7.29
N SER A 76 -11.84 -16.08 -8.62
CA SER A 76 -12.08 -17.40 -9.22
C SER A 76 -10.79 -18.20 -9.43
N PHE A 77 -9.65 -17.54 -9.62
CA PHE A 77 -8.37 -18.20 -9.90
C PHE A 77 -7.22 -17.84 -8.95
N VAL A 78 -7.42 -16.92 -7.99
CA VAL A 78 -6.42 -16.58 -6.97
C VAL A 78 -6.87 -17.03 -5.58
N SER A 79 -5.94 -17.61 -4.81
CA SER A 79 -6.11 -17.84 -3.38
C SER A 79 -5.20 -16.92 -2.57
N LEU A 80 -5.75 -16.25 -1.55
CA LEU A 80 -5.03 -15.35 -0.65
C LEU A 80 -5.29 -15.74 0.81
N HIS A 81 -4.24 -16.05 1.57
CA HIS A 81 -4.35 -16.42 2.99
C HIS A 81 -3.17 -15.81 3.78
N PRO A 82 -3.28 -14.55 4.24
CA PRO A 82 -2.20 -13.93 5.00
C PRO A 82 -2.03 -14.61 6.36
N LEU A 83 -0.78 -14.84 6.74
CA LEU A 83 -0.36 -15.33 8.04
C LEU A 83 0.07 -14.12 8.89
N PHE A 84 -0.65 -13.88 9.98
CA PHE A 84 -0.33 -12.79 10.91
C PHE A 84 0.73 -13.24 11.93
N HIS A 85 1.47 -12.26 12.45
CA HIS A 85 2.50 -12.42 13.47
C HIS A 85 1.88 -13.07 14.72
N PRO A 86 2.56 -14.06 15.34
CA PRO A 86 2.02 -14.82 16.48
C PRO A 86 1.50 -13.98 17.65
N ILE A 87 2.06 -12.78 17.83
CA ILE A 87 1.58 -11.83 18.84
C ILE A 87 0.07 -11.53 18.72
N CYS A 88 -0.45 -11.43 17.50
CA CYS A 88 -1.84 -11.04 17.23
C CYS A 88 -2.85 -12.17 17.48
N SER A 89 -2.38 -13.40 17.68
CA SER A 89 -3.18 -14.56 18.10
C SER A 89 -2.81 -15.05 19.51
N SER A 90 -1.85 -14.39 20.16
CA SER A 90 -1.37 -14.77 21.48
C SER A 90 -2.29 -14.32 22.61
N VAL A 91 -2.05 -14.83 23.82
CA VAL A 91 -2.76 -14.40 25.02
C VAL A 91 -2.58 -12.90 25.31
N PHE A 92 -1.47 -12.29 24.89
CA PHE A 92 -1.11 -10.91 25.21
C PHE A 92 -2.07 -9.85 24.62
N VAL A 93 -2.87 -10.23 23.63
CA VAL A 93 -3.86 -9.34 22.98
C VAL A 93 -5.31 -9.68 23.37
N THR A 94 -5.50 -10.44 24.44
CA THR A 94 -6.84 -10.92 24.88
C THR A 94 -7.31 -10.27 26.17
N ASP A 95 -8.63 -10.21 26.36
CA ASP A 95 -9.27 -9.73 27.59
C ASP A 95 -8.84 -10.52 28.83
N PHE A 96 -8.49 -11.80 28.65
CA PHE A 96 -7.93 -12.62 29.71
C PHE A 96 -6.66 -11.98 30.25
N TRP A 97 -5.71 -11.61 29.39
CA TRP A 97 -4.47 -10.96 29.84
C TRP A 97 -4.73 -9.59 30.46
N PHE A 98 -5.61 -8.79 29.87
CA PHE A 98 -5.96 -7.45 30.41
C PHE A 98 -6.52 -7.52 31.82
N THR A 99 -7.42 -8.48 32.09
CA THR A 99 -8.02 -8.69 33.41
C THR A 99 -6.95 -9.02 34.46
N GLN A 100 -5.89 -9.71 34.05
CA GLN A 100 -4.81 -10.08 34.96
C GLN A 100 -3.96 -8.86 35.30
N LEU A 101 -3.62 -8.03 34.30
CA LEU A 101 -2.89 -6.78 34.51
C LEU A 101 -3.62 -5.79 35.44
N GLN A 102 -4.96 -5.85 35.51
CA GLN A 102 -5.77 -5.03 36.42
C GLN A 102 -5.71 -5.49 37.88
N TYR A 103 -5.28 -6.72 38.14
CA TYR A 103 -5.20 -7.27 39.49
C TYR A 103 -3.99 -6.70 40.24
N GLN A 104 -4.21 -5.64 41.01
CA GLN A 104 -3.22 -5.15 41.98
C GLN A 104 -3.38 -5.90 43.31
N ASP A 105 -2.27 -6.38 43.87
CA ASP A 105 -2.27 -6.92 45.23
C ASP A 105 -2.70 -5.81 46.20
N PRO A 106 -3.74 -6.02 47.03
CA PRO A 106 -4.20 -5.02 48.01
C PRO A 106 -3.14 -4.64 49.04
N ASN A 107 -2.05 -5.40 49.17
CA ASN A 107 -0.90 -5.08 50.03
C ASN A 107 0.26 -4.38 49.28
N SER A 108 0.11 -4.06 47.99
CA SER A 108 1.18 -3.41 47.21
C SER A 108 1.36 -1.94 47.63
N GLN A 109 2.62 -1.54 47.83
CA GLN A 109 2.97 -0.13 48.00
C GLN A 109 2.63 0.65 46.72
N ALA A 110 2.29 1.94 46.86
CA ALA A 110 2.07 2.83 45.72
C ALA A 110 3.28 2.74 44.76
N LEU A 111 3.02 2.30 43.53
CA LEU A 111 4.06 2.14 42.52
C LEU A 111 4.52 3.51 42.02
N PRO A 112 5.83 3.72 41.85
CA PRO A 112 6.35 4.92 41.20
C PRO A 112 5.77 5.09 39.80
N ILE A 113 5.50 6.33 39.39
CA ILE A 113 4.90 6.69 38.09
C ILE A 113 5.70 6.13 36.89
N ASN A 114 7.01 5.92 37.06
CA ASN A 114 7.91 5.34 36.04
C ASN A 114 7.97 3.80 36.05
N ASP A 115 7.18 3.13 36.89
CA ASP A 115 7.09 1.68 36.91
C ASP A 115 6.25 1.17 35.71
N TRP A 116 6.81 0.23 34.94
CA TRP A 116 6.15 -0.29 33.74
C TRP A 116 4.77 -0.89 34.02
N ARG A 117 4.53 -1.45 35.22
CA ARG A 117 3.22 -2.05 35.57
C ARG A 117 2.07 -1.06 35.51
N ILE A 118 2.36 0.21 35.73
CA ILE A 118 1.35 1.27 35.62
C ILE A 118 0.88 1.36 34.16
N ALA A 119 1.80 1.36 33.19
CA ALA A 119 1.49 1.50 31.76
C ALA A 119 1.17 0.17 31.05
N ALA A 120 1.40 -0.98 31.69
CA ALA A 120 1.30 -2.30 31.07
C ALA A 120 -0.08 -2.58 30.45
N LEU A 121 -1.18 -2.27 31.14
CA LEU A 121 -2.53 -2.50 30.61
C LEU A 121 -2.76 -1.76 29.29
N GLY A 122 -2.51 -0.45 29.28
CA GLY A 122 -2.66 0.39 28.08
C GLY A 122 -1.74 -0.07 26.94
N TYR A 123 -0.52 -0.50 27.26
CA TYR A 123 0.43 -1.05 26.30
C TYR A 123 -0.15 -2.24 25.52
N PHE A 124 -0.70 -3.24 26.23
CA PHE A 124 -1.24 -4.45 25.59
C PHE A 124 -2.60 -4.21 24.91
N GLN A 125 -3.43 -3.31 25.46
CA GLN A 125 -4.68 -2.90 24.79
C GLN A 125 -4.40 -2.19 23.47
N ALA A 126 -3.39 -1.31 23.43
CA ALA A 126 -2.95 -0.67 22.20
C ALA A 126 -2.42 -1.68 21.18
N LEU A 127 -1.59 -2.62 21.62
CA LEU A 127 -1.10 -3.69 20.77
C LEU A 127 -2.24 -4.53 20.17
N ALA A 128 -3.25 -4.88 20.98
CA ALA A 128 -4.43 -5.59 20.50
C ALA A 128 -5.23 -4.78 19.48
N ALA A 129 -5.42 -3.48 19.73
CA ALA A 129 -6.07 -2.57 18.79
C ALA A 129 -5.31 -2.47 17.45
N LEU A 130 -3.97 -2.44 17.49
CA LEU A 130 -3.14 -2.45 16.29
C LEU A 130 -3.28 -3.76 15.49
N CYS A 131 -3.28 -4.91 16.16
CA CYS A 131 -3.53 -6.21 15.53
C CYS A 131 -4.93 -6.27 14.89
N GLN A 132 -5.96 -5.76 15.56
CA GLN A 132 -7.33 -5.70 15.03
C GLN A 132 -7.43 -4.75 13.83
N LEU A 133 -6.78 -3.58 13.89
CA LEU A 133 -6.72 -2.65 12.76
C LEU A 133 -6.03 -3.29 11.56
N ALA A 134 -4.89 -3.96 11.77
CA ALA A 134 -4.16 -4.62 10.69
C ALA A 134 -5.02 -5.71 10.04
N ASN A 135 -5.62 -6.58 10.86
CA ASN A 135 -6.50 -7.65 10.40
C ASN A 135 -7.70 -7.11 9.59
N SER A 136 -8.40 -6.09 10.11
CA SER A 136 -9.53 -5.49 9.40
C SER A 136 -9.11 -4.79 8.10
N THR A 137 -7.98 -4.09 8.10
CA THR A 137 -7.42 -3.43 6.90
C THR A 137 -7.10 -4.45 5.81
N VAL A 138 -6.45 -5.55 6.18
CA VAL A 138 -6.09 -6.63 5.26
C VAL A 138 -7.33 -7.32 4.71
N ASN A 139 -8.30 -7.70 5.56
CA ASN A 139 -9.53 -8.34 5.11
C ASN A 139 -10.34 -7.46 4.16
N ASP A 140 -10.43 -6.15 4.43
CA ASP A 140 -11.08 -5.20 3.54
C ASP A 140 -10.32 -5.04 2.22
N ALA A 141 -8.99 -5.06 2.24
CA ALA A 141 -8.17 -5.03 1.04
C ALA A 141 -8.33 -6.32 0.21
N LEU A 142 -8.30 -7.49 0.84
CA LEU A 142 -8.49 -8.79 0.19
C LEU A 142 -9.86 -8.91 -0.50
N ARG A 143 -10.92 -8.47 0.17
CA ARG A 143 -12.26 -8.42 -0.43
C ARG A 143 -12.27 -7.53 -1.67
N ARG A 144 -11.72 -6.32 -1.58
CA ARG A 144 -11.60 -5.40 -2.72
C ARG A 144 -10.76 -5.98 -3.86
N PHE A 145 -9.70 -6.72 -3.55
CA PHE A 145 -8.85 -7.38 -4.54
C PHE A 145 -9.59 -8.52 -5.26
N GLY A 146 -10.28 -9.39 -4.52
CA GLY A 146 -11.09 -10.48 -5.09
C GLY A 146 -12.20 -9.98 -6.02
N ASP A 147 -12.82 -8.83 -5.68
CA ASP A 147 -13.85 -8.20 -6.50
C ASP A 147 -13.31 -7.55 -7.80
N ARG A 148 -11.99 -7.42 -7.97
CA ARG A 148 -11.41 -6.89 -9.22
C ARG A 148 -11.59 -7.89 -10.36
N SER A 149 -11.76 -7.34 -11.56
CA SER A 149 -11.76 -8.13 -12.78
C SER A 149 -10.38 -8.15 -13.41
N PHE A 150 -9.84 -9.35 -13.61
CA PHE A 150 -8.77 -9.63 -14.55
C PHE A 150 -9.32 -9.60 -15.97
N VAL A 151 -8.59 -8.98 -16.91
CA VAL A 151 -9.09 -8.81 -18.28
C VAL A 151 -8.08 -9.33 -19.28
N SER A 152 -8.49 -10.32 -20.07
CA SER A 152 -7.71 -10.77 -21.20
C SER A 152 -8.59 -11.32 -22.32
N SER A 153 -8.36 -10.83 -23.54
CA SER A 153 -9.01 -11.37 -24.74
C SER A 153 -8.35 -12.66 -25.24
N ARG A 154 -7.15 -12.96 -24.73
CA ARG A 154 -6.37 -14.12 -25.11
C ARG A 154 -5.95 -14.90 -23.88
N LEU A 155 -5.83 -16.21 -24.00
CA LEU A 155 -5.25 -17.01 -22.92
C LEU A 155 -3.78 -16.64 -22.78
N LEU A 156 -3.38 -16.12 -21.61
CA LEU A 156 -1.98 -15.90 -21.30
C LEU A 156 -1.29 -17.23 -21.01
N THR A 157 0.01 -17.32 -21.32
CA THR A 157 0.82 -18.46 -20.87
C THR A 157 0.96 -18.43 -19.35
N ASN A 158 1.31 -19.57 -18.73
CA ASN A 158 1.49 -19.63 -17.28
C ASN A 158 2.54 -18.63 -16.78
N ALA A 159 3.66 -18.50 -17.49
CA ALA A 159 4.69 -17.51 -17.17
C ALA A 159 4.15 -16.07 -17.24
N LEU A 160 3.45 -15.70 -18.32
CA LEU A 160 2.91 -14.34 -18.47
C LEU A 160 1.80 -14.03 -17.47
N LEU A 161 0.95 -15.02 -17.12
CA LEU A 161 -0.04 -14.85 -16.07
C LEU A 161 0.65 -14.63 -14.72
N GLN A 162 1.70 -15.39 -14.42
CA GLN A 162 2.46 -15.25 -13.18
C GLN A 162 3.13 -13.87 -13.09
N ASP A 163 3.74 -13.38 -14.17
CA ASP A 163 4.35 -12.05 -14.21
C ASP A 163 3.32 -10.93 -13.94
N GLU A 164 2.15 -11.00 -14.59
CA GLU A 164 1.05 -10.04 -14.40
C GLU A 164 0.47 -10.13 -12.98
N PHE A 165 0.33 -11.36 -12.47
CA PHE A 165 -0.12 -11.63 -11.11
C PHE A 165 0.83 -11.03 -10.08
N ASP A 166 2.14 -11.32 -10.19
CA ASP A 166 3.16 -10.83 -9.25
C ASP A 166 3.23 -9.30 -9.26
N SER A 167 3.16 -8.68 -10.43
CA SER A 167 3.08 -7.22 -10.56
C SER A 167 1.86 -6.63 -9.83
N THR A 168 0.67 -7.17 -10.11
CA THR A 168 -0.59 -6.71 -9.50
C THR A 168 -0.60 -6.92 -7.99
N VAL A 169 -0.05 -8.04 -7.54
CA VAL A 169 0.04 -8.42 -6.13
C VAL A 169 1.00 -7.50 -5.37
N ASN A 170 2.16 -7.17 -5.95
CA ASN A 170 3.11 -6.25 -5.34
C ASN A 170 2.48 -4.85 -5.16
N GLU A 171 1.72 -4.37 -6.15
CA GLU A 171 0.97 -3.12 -6.04
C GLU A 171 -0.11 -3.20 -4.94
N PHE A 172 -0.83 -4.33 -4.88
CA PHE A 172 -1.83 -4.58 -3.84
C PHE A 172 -1.23 -4.53 -2.42
N ILE A 173 -0.11 -5.23 -2.18
CA ILE A 173 0.58 -5.23 -0.89
C ILE A 173 1.01 -3.81 -0.53
N TYR A 174 1.67 -3.11 -1.46
CA TYR A 174 2.18 -1.76 -1.24
C TYR A 174 1.07 -0.77 -0.84
N ASN A 175 -0.04 -0.79 -1.58
CA ASN A 175 -1.18 0.07 -1.28
C ASN A 175 -1.82 -0.25 0.07
N THR A 176 -1.93 -1.53 0.42
CA THR A 176 -2.51 -1.97 1.71
C THR A 176 -1.66 -1.52 2.90
N LYS A 177 -0.33 -1.66 2.80
CA LYS A 177 0.61 -1.14 3.82
C LYS A 177 0.48 0.37 3.98
N THR A 178 0.46 1.09 2.86
CA THR A 178 0.35 2.55 2.85
C THR A 178 -0.97 3.01 3.50
N GLU A 179 -2.09 2.33 3.25
CA GLU A 179 -3.37 2.63 3.90
C GLU A 179 -3.27 2.49 5.43
N PHE A 180 -2.61 1.46 5.94
CA PHE A 180 -2.42 1.22 7.37
C PHE A 180 -1.47 2.23 8.02
N GLU A 181 -0.33 2.55 7.40
CA GLU A 181 0.60 3.56 7.90
C GLU A 181 -0.07 4.94 8.06
N ARG A 182 -1.00 5.29 7.16
CA ARG A 182 -1.79 6.52 7.30
C ARG A 182 -2.71 6.48 8.52
N ALA A 183 -3.33 5.34 8.80
CA ALA A 183 -4.13 5.17 10.00
C ALA A 183 -3.26 5.32 11.26
N LEU A 184 -2.07 4.72 11.28
CA LEU A 184 -1.08 4.90 12.37
C LEU A 184 -0.67 6.36 12.55
N ASN A 185 -0.42 7.09 11.47
CA ASN A 185 -0.06 8.50 11.53
C ASN A 185 -1.18 9.37 12.12
N ILE A 186 -2.44 9.07 11.81
CA ILE A 186 -3.60 9.73 12.41
C ILE A 186 -3.68 9.42 13.92
N ILE A 187 -3.44 8.17 14.33
CA ILE A 187 -3.38 7.78 15.74
C ILE A 187 -2.25 8.55 16.46
N ASN A 188 -1.06 8.62 15.89
CA ASN A 188 0.07 9.35 16.48
C ASN A 188 -0.18 10.86 16.56
N LEU A 189 -0.86 11.45 15.57
CA LEU A 189 -1.28 12.85 15.61
C LEU A 189 -2.25 13.10 16.78
N LEU A 190 -3.24 12.22 16.95
CA LEU A 190 -4.20 12.28 18.05
C LEU A 190 -3.49 12.15 19.40
N ASN A 191 -2.48 11.27 19.47
CA ASN A 191 -1.72 11.04 20.68
C ASN A 191 -0.77 12.21 21.08
N GLN A 192 -0.20 12.92 20.10
CA GLN A 192 0.59 14.12 20.40
C GLN A 192 -0.28 15.26 20.93
N VAL A 193 -1.50 15.39 20.42
CA VAL A 193 -2.47 16.44 20.78
C VAL A 193 -3.18 16.15 22.10
N ASP A 194 -3.24 14.89 22.51
CA ASP A 194 -3.82 14.41 23.79
C ASP A 194 -3.12 14.92 25.06
N GLN A 195 -2.13 15.82 24.94
CA GLN A 195 -1.86 16.83 25.97
C GLN A 195 -3.14 17.57 26.44
N TYR A 196 -4.20 17.55 25.63
CA TYR A 196 -5.52 18.09 25.94
C TYR A 196 -6.34 17.30 26.98
N PHE A 197 -6.36 15.96 26.92
CA PHE A 197 -7.31 15.19 27.73
C PHE A 197 -6.83 14.97 29.19
N SER A 198 -5.51 14.92 29.45
CA SER A 198 -4.94 15.07 30.80
C SER A 198 -5.00 16.52 31.30
N GLY A 199 -4.58 17.45 30.44
CA GLY A 199 -4.27 18.82 30.85
C GLY A 199 -5.51 19.68 31.12
N SER A 200 -6.65 19.36 30.50
CA SER A 200 -7.86 20.20 30.59
C SER A 200 -8.73 19.89 31.80
N ILE A 201 -8.47 18.78 32.50
CA ILE A 201 -9.23 18.39 33.69
C ILE A 201 -10.76 18.32 33.38
N THR A 202 -11.13 18.04 32.14
CA THR A 202 -12.51 18.10 31.62
C THR A 202 -13.29 16.81 31.90
N ASN A 203 -12.60 15.66 31.99
CA ASN A 203 -13.18 14.37 32.36
C ASN A 203 -13.29 14.20 33.89
N GLY A 204 -12.43 14.85 34.65
CA GLY A 204 -12.44 14.86 36.11
C GLY A 204 -11.25 15.62 36.68
N TYR A 205 -11.38 16.13 37.90
CA TYR A 205 -10.35 16.88 38.63
C TYR A 205 -9.96 16.25 39.95
N LEU A 206 -8.71 16.46 40.35
CA LEU A 206 -8.22 16.16 41.69
C LEU A 206 -8.70 17.24 42.65
N ARG A 207 -9.54 16.87 43.61
CA ARG A 207 -9.93 17.73 44.73
C ARG A 207 -9.16 17.32 45.97
N ILE A 208 -8.36 18.23 46.49
CA ILE A 208 -7.66 18.06 47.76
C ILE A 208 -8.61 18.50 48.88
N SER A 209 -9.03 17.58 49.76
CA SER A 209 -9.71 17.92 51.01
C SER A 209 -8.68 18.29 52.09
N ASN A 210 -9.11 19.05 53.10
CA ASN A 210 -8.27 19.36 54.27
C ASN A 210 -7.74 18.10 54.95
N LEU A 211 -6.62 18.26 55.67
CA LEU A 211 -6.03 17.24 56.55
C LEU A 211 -7.13 16.56 57.38
N THR A 212 -7.23 15.25 57.22
CA THR A 212 -7.96 14.40 58.17
C THR A 212 -7.30 14.53 59.54
N ASN A 213 -8.05 14.28 60.62
CA ASN A 213 -7.57 14.39 62.00
C ASN A 213 -6.33 13.52 62.28
N ASP A 214 -6.03 12.58 61.39
CA ASP A 214 -4.94 11.60 61.48
C ASP A 214 -3.69 12.04 60.70
N GLY A 215 -3.67 13.27 60.17
CA GLY A 215 -2.52 13.84 59.44
C GLY A 215 -2.41 13.43 57.97
N HIS A 216 -3.39 12.70 57.43
CA HIS A 216 -3.43 12.34 56.00
C HIS A 216 -4.16 13.39 55.17
N ILE A 217 -3.60 13.71 53.99
CA ILE A 217 -4.25 14.53 52.96
C ILE A 217 -5.14 13.61 52.13
N GLU A 218 -6.44 13.91 52.08
CA GLU A 218 -7.39 13.17 51.27
C GLU A 218 -7.42 13.78 49.85
N ILE A 219 -7.01 13.01 48.84
CA ILE A 219 -7.07 13.39 47.43
C ILE A 219 -8.24 12.64 46.80
N LYS A 220 -9.32 13.34 46.43
CA LYS A 220 -10.47 12.76 45.74
C LYS A 220 -10.38 13.02 44.24
N PHE A 221 -10.49 11.95 43.45
CA PHE A 221 -10.74 12.08 42.02
C PHE A 221 -12.24 12.31 41.81
N LYS A 222 -12.62 13.47 41.25
CA LYS A 222 -14.01 13.78 40.96
C LYS A 222 -14.20 13.85 39.45
N PHE A 223 -15.02 12.97 38.89
CA PHE A 223 -15.41 13.05 37.50
C PHE A 223 -16.30 14.26 37.25
N ASN A 224 -16.08 14.95 36.14
CA ASN A 224 -16.93 16.05 35.73
C ASN A 224 -18.17 15.49 35.02
N GLY A 225 -19.32 16.02 35.42
CA GLY A 225 -20.58 15.86 34.73
C GLY A 225 -21.57 16.90 35.30
N PRO A 226 -22.57 17.35 34.53
CA PRO A 226 -23.60 18.20 35.08
C PRO A 226 -24.33 17.44 36.19
N SER A 227 -24.50 18.06 37.35
CA SER A 227 -25.57 17.68 38.26
C SER A 227 -26.88 17.94 37.53
N PRO A 228 -27.77 16.94 37.36
CA PRO A 228 -28.96 17.09 36.56
C PRO A 228 -29.83 18.25 37.10
N PRO A 229 -30.38 19.11 36.24
CA PRO A 229 -31.47 19.98 36.65
C PRO A 229 -32.67 19.07 36.91
N SER A 230 -32.96 18.81 38.18
CA SER A 230 -34.07 18.00 38.69
C SER A 230 -34.02 16.49 38.38
N GLN A 231 -34.58 15.72 39.32
CA GLN A 231 -34.63 14.26 39.35
C GLN A 231 -35.31 13.73 38.08
N LEU A 232 -34.57 13.17 37.12
CA LEU A 232 -34.91 11.91 36.42
C LEU A 232 -33.89 11.45 35.36
N ASP A 233 -32.88 12.25 34.98
CA ASP A 233 -31.87 11.83 33.99
C ASP A 233 -30.54 11.42 34.64
N GLU A 234 -29.98 10.28 34.24
CA GLU A 234 -28.64 9.83 34.65
C GLU A 234 -27.58 10.89 34.29
N PRO A 235 -26.63 11.19 35.19
CA PRO A 235 -25.61 12.21 34.95
C PRO A 235 -24.77 11.88 33.71
N CYS A 236 -24.64 12.83 32.78
CA CYS A 236 -23.75 12.71 31.62
C CYS A 236 -22.30 12.90 32.06
N LEU A 237 -21.66 11.80 32.47
CA LEU A 237 -20.26 11.78 32.87
C LEU A 237 -19.37 11.57 31.64
N CYS A 238 -18.56 12.56 31.27
CA CYS A 238 -17.67 12.48 30.09
C CYS A 238 -16.69 11.31 30.16
N ALA A 239 -16.38 10.83 31.36
CA ALA A 239 -15.55 9.64 31.58
C ALA A 239 -16.20 8.33 31.11
N PHE A 240 -17.53 8.25 31.08
CA PHE A 240 -18.27 7.03 30.73
C PHE A 240 -19.04 7.15 29.42
N ARG A 241 -19.25 8.37 28.92
CA ARG A 241 -20.04 8.65 27.72
C ARG A 241 -19.32 9.64 26.78
N PRO A 242 -18.85 9.19 25.59
CA PRO A 242 -18.11 10.03 24.63
C PRO A 242 -19.00 11.04 23.89
N ASP A 243 -20.31 10.87 23.97
CA ASP A 243 -21.35 11.72 23.39
C ASP A 243 -21.76 12.89 24.30
N CYS A 244 -21.27 12.93 25.54
CA CYS A 244 -21.47 14.07 26.43
C CYS A 244 -20.78 15.32 25.88
N GLN A 245 -21.57 16.30 25.46
CA GLN A 245 -21.06 17.58 24.96
C GLN A 245 -21.41 18.70 25.93
N TRP A 246 -20.44 19.57 26.20
CA TRP A 246 -20.67 20.81 26.92
C TRP A 246 -20.15 21.98 26.09
N PRO A 247 -20.96 23.03 25.84
CA PRO A 247 -20.50 24.21 25.11
C PRO A 247 -19.46 24.94 25.97
N MET A 248 -18.17 24.81 25.62
CA MET A 248 -17.08 25.44 26.36
C MET A 248 -17.07 26.97 26.27
N VAL A 249 -17.89 27.57 25.38
CA VAL A 249 -18.12 29.01 25.33
C VAL A 249 -19.55 29.33 24.90
N THR A 250 -20.29 30.08 25.71
CA THR A 250 -21.45 30.86 25.24
C THR A 250 -20.98 32.24 24.80
N TYR A 251 -20.61 32.40 23.54
CA TYR A 251 -20.47 33.74 22.96
C TYR A 251 -21.86 34.31 22.71
N GLN A 252 -22.23 35.36 23.44
CA GLN A 252 -23.25 36.29 22.98
C GLN A 252 -22.67 37.03 21.76
N ASN A 253 -23.39 36.98 20.64
CA ASN A 253 -23.07 37.54 19.32
C ASN A 253 -22.08 36.76 18.44
N GLY A 254 -22.62 35.73 17.80
CA GLY A 254 -22.85 35.78 16.35
C GLY A 254 -21.66 36.10 15.46
N THR A 255 -20.87 35.08 15.13
CA THR A 255 -20.50 34.81 13.74
C THR A 255 -20.40 33.29 13.57
N LYS A 256 -21.25 32.76 12.69
CA LYS A 256 -21.30 31.33 12.36
C LYS A 256 -20.10 31.05 11.46
N ILE A 257 -19.03 30.46 12.01
CA ILE A 257 -17.92 29.99 11.17
C ILE A 257 -18.50 28.92 10.23
N ILE A 258 -18.44 29.18 8.93
CA ILE A 258 -18.92 28.25 7.90
C ILE A 258 -17.95 27.05 7.90
N PRO A 259 -18.40 25.83 8.24
CA PRO A 259 -17.55 24.65 8.19
C PRO A 259 -17.31 24.31 6.72
N GLY A 260 -16.11 24.63 6.22
CA GLY A 260 -15.74 24.37 4.83
C GLY A 260 -14.35 24.88 4.41
N PHE A 261 -13.85 25.94 5.05
CA PHE A 261 -12.58 26.60 4.64
C PHE A 261 -11.46 26.54 5.68
N ILE A 262 -11.63 25.79 6.78
CA ILE A 262 -10.66 25.83 7.89
C ILE A 262 -9.27 25.34 7.47
N CYS A 263 -9.20 24.33 6.59
CA CYS A 263 -7.94 23.78 6.07
C CYS A 263 -7.19 24.69 5.09
N SER A 264 -7.87 25.71 4.57
CA SER A 264 -7.28 26.75 3.69
C SER A 264 -7.18 28.10 4.40
N SER A 265 -7.40 28.14 5.72
CA SER A 265 -7.42 29.38 6.50
C SER A 265 -6.07 29.66 7.16
N VAL A 266 -5.86 30.91 7.57
CA VAL A 266 -4.69 31.32 8.36
C VAL A 266 -4.61 30.59 9.71
N PHE A 267 -5.74 30.09 10.25
CA PHE A 267 -5.79 29.47 11.57
C PHE A 267 -5.06 28.12 11.67
N VAL A 268 -4.74 27.48 10.54
CA VAL A 268 -4.02 26.20 10.51
C VAL A 268 -2.54 26.35 10.13
N THR A 269 -2.03 27.57 9.95
CA THR A 269 -0.62 27.83 9.64
C THR A 269 0.24 27.84 10.90
N ASP A 270 1.51 27.44 10.77
CA ASP A 270 2.46 27.47 11.89
C ASP A 270 2.75 28.91 12.37
N GLU A 271 2.74 29.87 11.46
CA GLU A 271 2.99 31.29 11.74
C GLU A 271 1.95 31.86 12.72
N TRP A 272 0.65 31.64 12.45
CA TRP A 272 -0.43 32.06 13.34
C TRP A 272 -0.40 31.33 14.69
N ARG A 273 -0.06 30.04 14.68
CA ARG A 273 0.03 29.22 15.89
C ARG A 273 1.15 29.70 16.82
N ASN A 274 2.30 30.06 16.25
CA ASN A 274 3.45 30.57 16.97
C ASN A 274 3.17 31.95 17.56
N GLU A 275 2.50 32.83 16.79
CA GLU A 275 2.07 34.16 17.27
C GLU A 275 1.06 34.06 18.43
N LEU A 276 0.08 33.16 18.31
CA LEU A 276 -0.89 32.89 19.36
C LEU A 276 -0.22 32.36 20.64
N THR A 277 0.70 31.40 20.50
CA THR A 277 1.42 30.79 21.63
C THR A 277 2.33 31.79 22.34
N ALA A 278 3.01 32.67 21.58
CA ALA A 278 3.80 33.76 22.14
C ALA A 278 2.94 34.73 22.97
N ASN A 279 1.74 35.08 22.49
CA ASN A 279 0.83 35.98 23.21
C ASN A 279 0.17 35.33 24.44
N LEU A 280 -0.04 34.01 24.44
CA LEU A 280 -0.64 33.27 25.56
C LEU A 280 0.34 32.97 26.69
N SER A 281 1.65 32.92 26.42
CA SER A 281 2.69 32.67 27.43
C SER A 281 2.75 33.71 28.57
N ASN A 282 2.13 34.89 28.37
CA ASN A 282 2.02 35.96 29.36
C ASN A 282 0.78 35.87 30.28
N MET A 283 -0.13 34.91 30.09
CA MET A 283 -1.41 34.79 30.84
C MET A 283 -1.35 33.84 32.04
N SER A 284 -0.20 33.74 32.74
CA SER A 284 0.04 32.79 33.83
C SER A 284 -0.86 32.92 35.08
N TYR A 285 -1.76 33.90 35.13
CA TYR A 285 -2.51 34.24 36.34
C TYR A 285 -4.01 33.85 36.34
N TYR A 286 -4.61 33.46 35.20
CA TYR A 286 -6.08 33.31 35.11
C TYR A 286 -6.60 32.02 34.44
N VAL A 287 -5.89 30.90 34.52
CA VAL A 287 -6.43 29.63 34.00
C VAL A 287 -7.38 29.00 35.01
N GLN A 288 -8.65 29.41 34.99
CA GLN A 288 -9.73 28.60 35.57
C GLN A 288 -9.96 27.35 34.69
N ILE A 289 -10.40 26.26 35.32
CA ILE A 289 -10.85 25.05 34.61
C ILE A 289 -11.94 25.47 33.61
N GLY A 290 -11.68 25.27 32.30
CA GLY A 290 -12.62 25.60 31.22
C GLY A 290 -12.31 26.83 30.37
N ASP A 291 -11.22 27.58 30.60
CA ASP A 291 -10.83 28.70 29.73
C ASP A 291 -10.26 28.23 28.38
N TYR A 292 -11.00 28.46 27.29
CA TYR A 292 -10.61 28.09 25.92
C TYR A 292 -9.25 28.65 25.46
N ARG A 293 -8.75 29.73 26.04
CA ARG A 293 -7.44 30.30 25.68
C ARG A 293 -6.26 29.42 26.08
N ALA A 294 -6.42 28.60 27.13
CA ALA A 294 -5.43 27.58 27.47
C ALA A 294 -5.37 26.44 26.44
N PHE A 295 -6.40 26.35 25.60
CA PHE A 295 -6.74 25.20 24.78
C PHE A 295 -6.59 25.50 23.29
N ILE A 296 -6.78 26.76 22.87
CA ILE A 296 -6.86 27.16 21.47
C ILE A 296 -5.62 26.78 20.63
N SER A 297 -4.39 26.85 21.17
CA SER A 297 -3.18 26.52 20.42
C SER A 297 -3.14 25.04 20.00
N ALA A 298 -3.34 24.12 20.94
CA ALA A 298 -3.39 22.70 20.63
C ALA A 298 -4.65 22.29 19.85
N HIS A 299 -5.78 23.01 20.00
CA HIS A 299 -6.96 22.82 19.13
C HIS A 299 -6.61 23.10 17.67
N LEU A 300 -5.92 24.22 17.42
CA LEU A 300 -5.55 24.61 16.07
C LEU A 300 -4.46 23.71 15.50
N GLN A 301 -3.55 23.19 16.34
CA GLN A 301 -2.61 22.13 15.97
C GLN A 301 -3.32 20.86 15.53
N PHE A 302 -4.35 20.45 16.28
CA PHE A 302 -5.16 19.31 15.92
C PHE A 302 -5.88 19.47 14.59
N VAL A 303 -6.59 20.59 14.42
CA VAL A 303 -7.30 20.91 13.19
C VAL A 303 -6.33 21.00 12.00
N SER A 304 -5.16 21.60 12.19
CA SER A 304 -4.10 21.67 11.17
C SER A 304 -3.63 20.28 10.73
N GLY A 305 -3.36 19.39 11.69
CA GLY A 305 -2.99 18.01 11.37
C GLY A 305 -4.10 17.23 10.66
N LEU A 306 -5.36 17.35 11.11
CA LEU A 306 -6.51 16.73 10.43
C LEU A 306 -6.66 17.26 9.00
N CYS A 307 -6.44 18.56 8.79
CA CYS A 307 -6.47 19.19 7.48
C CYS A 307 -5.38 18.65 6.56
N GLN A 308 -4.14 18.54 7.04
CA GLN A 308 -3.05 17.95 6.28
C GLN A 308 -3.36 16.50 5.88
N GLN A 309 -3.84 15.68 6.83
CA GLN A 309 -4.18 14.28 6.57
C GLN A 309 -5.36 14.14 5.61
N SER A 310 -6.38 14.99 5.73
CA SER A 310 -7.53 15.03 4.82
C SER A 310 -7.09 15.37 3.38
N ILE A 311 -6.23 16.38 3.21
CA ILE A 311 -5.69 16.77 1.89
C ILE A 311 -4.88 15.63 1.27
N VAL A 312 -3.98 15.01 2.05
CA VAL A 312 -3.19 13.86 1.59
C VAL A 312 -4.11 12.73 1.13
N GLN A 313 -5.14 12.38 1.91
CA GLN A 313 -6.06 11.30 1.53
C GLN A 313 -6.88 11.60 0.27
N VAL A 314 -7.33 12.83 0.09
CA VAL A 314 -8.02 13.20 -1.15
C VAL A 314 -7.07 13.11 -2.34
N ASN A 315 -5.84 13.62 -2.23
CA ASN A 315 -4.85 13.55 -3.31
C ASN A 315 -4.46 12.11 -3.67
N ASP A 316 -4.37 11.23 -2.69
CA ASP A 316 -4.09 9.81 -2.91
C ASP A 316 -5.26 9.07 -3.54
N ALA A 317 -6.49 9.37 -3.12
CA ALA A 317 -7.69 8.83 -3.75
C ALA A 317 -7.80 9.28 -5.22
N VAL A 318 -7.45 10.53 -5.53
CA VAL A 318 -7.35 11.03 -6.91
C VAL A 318 -6.28 10.27 -7.68
N ARG A 319 -5.07 10.12 -7.14
CA ARG A 319 -3.99 9.36 -7.80
C ARG A 319 -4.39 7.91 -8.07
N SER A 320 -5.01 7.24 -7.09
CA SER A 320 -5.51 5.87 -7.23
C SER A 320 -6.63 5.76 -8.29
N PHE A 321 -7.55 6.72 -8.33
CA PHE A 321 -8.56 6.77 -9.39
C PHE A 321 -7.91 6.95 -10.78
N MET A 322 -6.91 7.84 -10.89
CA MET A 322 -6.22 8.10 -12.16
C MET A 322 -5.35 6.93 -12.63
N SER A 323 -4.90 6.05 -11.73
CA SER A 323 -4.25 4.78 -12.10
C SER A 323 -5.26 3.67 -12.45
N THR A 324 -6.55 3.88 -12.19
CA THR A 324 -7.58 2.88 -12.50
C THR A 324 -7.87 2.89 -13.99
N SER A 325 -7.75 1.73 -14.66
CA SER A 325 -8.09 1.59 -16.08
C SER A 325 -9.55 1.19 -16.27
N LEU A 326 -10.27 1.90 -17.15
CA LEU A 326 -11.59 1.50 -17.61
C LEU A 326 -11.43 0.54 -18.81
N VAL A 327 -11.59 -0.77 -18.56
CA VAL A 327 -11.39 -1.80 -19.59
C VAL A 327 -12.72 -2.33 -20.11
N THR A 328 -12.86 -2.39 -21.43
CA THR A 328 -14.09 -2.82 -22.10
C THR A 328 -13.75 -3.74 -23.27
N GLY A 329 -14.37 -4.92 -23.35
CA GLY A 329 -14.13 -5.86 -24.46
C GLY A 329 -14.69 -5.39 -25.80
N GLN A 330 -15.59 -4.40 -25.76
CA GLN A 330 -16.21 -3.75 -26.91
C GLN A 330 -16.41 -2.26 -26.60
N LEU A 331 -16.61 -1.43 -27.63
CA LEU A 331 -16.91 -0.01 -27.44
C LEU A 331 -18.24 0.14 -26.69
N LEU A 332 -18.22 0.79 -25.53
CA LEU A 332 -19.43 1.03 -24.75
C LEU A 332 -20.34 2.04 -25.44
N SER A 333 -21.65 1.86 -25.29
CA SER A 333 -22.60 2.94 -25.60
C SER A 333 -22.35 4.15 -24.69
N GLN A 334 -22.62 5.34 -25.20
CA GLN A 334 -22.39 6.60 -24.48
C GLN A 334 -23.04 6.59 -23.08
N THR A 335 -24.28 6.11 -22.97
CA THR A 335 -25.00 5.99 -21.69
C THR A 335 -24.28 5.05 -20.73
N THR A 336 -23.89 3.85 -21.20
CA THR A 336 -23.20 2.85 -20.37
C THR A 336 -21.83 3.33 -19.90
N PHE A 337 -21.11 4.04 -20.76
CA PHE A 337 -19.82 4.65 -20.42
C PHE A 337 -19.98 5.64 -19.27
N TYR A 338 -20.89 6.61 -19.38
CA TYR A 338 -21.09 7.62 -18.33
C TYR A 338 -21.61 6.99 -17.03
N THR A 339 -22.53 6.03 -17.10
CA THR A 339 -23.01 5.32 -15.89
C THR A 339 -21.87 4.57 -15.19
N ARG A 340 -20.99 3.89 -15.93
CA ARG A 340 -19.82 3.21 -15.33
C ARG A 340 -18.82 4.20 -14.74
N LEU A 341 -18.55 5.29 -15.43
CA LEU A 341 -17.65 6.33 -14.96
C LEU A 341 -18.16 6.97 -13.66
N GLU A 342 -19.45 7.31 -13.59
CA GLU A 342 -20.07 7.87 -12.38
C GLU A 342 -20.05 6.88 -11.22
N ASN A 343 -20.24 5.58 -11.46
CA ASN A 343 -20.11 4.57 -10.41
C ASN A 343 -18.68 4.49 -9.85
N LEU A 344 -17.65 4.57 -10.71
CA LEU A 344 -16.26 4.58 -10.28
C LEU A 344 -15.91 5.87 -9.51
N LEU A 345 -16.36 7.02 -10.01
CA LEU A 345 -16.19 8.32 -9.34
C LEU A 345 -16.90 8.36 -7.99
N SER A 346 -18.12 7.84 -7.91
CA SER A 346 -18.89 7.73 -6.67
C SER A 346 -18.16 6.88 -5.63
N ARG A 347 -17.63 5.71 -6.02
CA ARG A 347 -16.80 4.86 -5.15
C ARG A 347 -15.54 5.58 -4.65
N ALA A 348 -14.84 6.30 -5.52
CA ALA A 348 -13.66 7.06 -5.12
C ALA A 348 -14.02 8.16 -4.10
N ARG A 349 -15.15 8.86 -4.31
CA ARG A 349 -15.67 9.90 -3.39
C ARG A 349 -16.09 9.34 -2.04
N THR A 350 -16.63 8.12 -1.96
CA THR A 350 -17.06 7.51 -0.68
C THR A 350 -15.92 6.86 0.08
N ASN A 351 -14.93 6.29 -0.61
CA ASN A 351 -13.84 5.55 0.03
C ASN A 351 -12.87 6.48 0.78
N ALA A 352 -12.52 7.62 0.19
CA ALA A 352 -11.58 8.58 0.78
C ALA A 352 -11.99 9.04 2.21
N PRO A 353 -13.21 9.54 2.45
CA PRO A 353 -13.63 9.93 3.80
C PRO A 353 -13.82 8.73 4.73
N THR A 354 -14.22 7.56 4.23
CA THR A 354 -14.45 6.37 5.08
C THR A 354 -13.16 5.91 5.75
N ILE A 355 -12.03 5.90 5.02
CA ILE A 355 -10.73 5.51 5.57
C ILE A 355 -10.31 6.49 6.68
N PHE A 356 -10.44 7.79 6.41
CA PHE A 356 -10.12 8.83 7.38
C PHE A 356 -10.99 8.73 8.64
N VAL A 357 -12.31 8.54 8.49
CA VAL A 357 -13.26 8.42 9.61
C VAL A 357 -12.99 7.17 10.45
N ARG A 358 -12.62 6.04 9.84
CA ARG A 358 -12.28 4.81 10.58
C ARG A 358 -11.02 4.97 11.41
N ALA A 359 -9.96 5.55 10.84
CA ALA A 359 -8.73 5.85 11.58
C ALA A 359 -9.00 6.83 12.74
N PHE A 360 -9.82 7.85 12.48
CA PHE A 360 -10.25 8.82 13.47
C PHE A 360 -11.08 8.18 14.59
N GLN A 361 -12.02 7.29 14.25
CA GLN A 361 -12.86 6.60 15.21
C GLN A 361 -12.03 5.64 16.08
N LEU A 362 -11.13 4.85 15.47
CA LEU A 362 -10.23 3.98 16.21
C LEU A 362 -9.38 4.77 17.20
N ALA A 363 -8.79 5.88 16.76
CA ALA A 363 -8.00 6.72 17.64
C ALA A 363 -8.85 7.36 18.76
N ARG A 364 -10.11 7.72 18.48
CA ARG A 364 -11.06 8.13 19.52
C ARG A 364 -11.37 7.00 20.49
N ASP A 365 -11.54 5.77 20.02
CA ASP A 365 -11.85 4.60 20.85
C ASP A 365 -10.64 4.19 21.72
N ILE A 366 -9.42 4.31 21.19
CA ILE A 366 -8.16 4.11 21.91
C ILE A 366 -7.98 5.19 23.01
N ASN A 367 -8.40 6.42 22.74
CA ASN A 367 -8.25 7.55 23.67
C ASN A 367 -9.46 7.68 24.61
N HIS A 368 -10.61 7.08 24.27
CA HIS A 368 -11.79 7.02 25.13
C HIS A 368 -11.48 6.19 26.38
N GLY A 369 -11.93 6.65 27.55
CA GLY A 369 -11.61 6.01 28.83
C GLY A 369 -10.16 6.20 29.30
N ASN A 370 -9.35 7.05 28.65
CA ASN A 370 -7.94 7.30 28.99
C ASN A 370 -7.05 6.03 28.92
N GLY A 371 -7.38 5.06 28.05
CA GLY A 371 -6.68 3.77 27.98
C GLY A 371 -5.17 3.86 27.71
N LEU A 372 -4.72 4.92 27.01
CA LEU A 372 -3.31 5.16 26.73
C LEU A 372 -2.70 6.42 27.36
N MET A 373 -3.43 7.50 27.59
CA MET A 373 -2.83 8.79 27.96
C MET A 373 -3.47 9.36 29.22
N SER A 374 -2.71 10.16 29.97
CA SER A 374 -3.10 10.88 31.19
C SER A 374 -3.13 10.12 32.50
N VAL A 375 -3.57 8.85 32.56
CA VAL A 375 -3.66 8.16 33.87
C VAL A 375 -2.27 7.77 34.40
N TYR A 376 -1.34 7.49 33.48
CA TYR A 376 -0.01 6.97 33.83
C TYR A 376 1.03 8.04 34.20
N GLY A 377 0.74 9.34 34.05
CA GLY A 377 1.70 10.41 34.36
C GLY A 377 3.02 10.35 33.58
N SER A 378 3.04 9.71 32.41
CA SER A 378 4.24 9.45 31.63
C SER A 378 4.72 10.66 30.81
N ASN A 379 3.87 11.64 30.52
CA ASN A 379 4.24 12.89 29.84
C ASN A 379 4.35 14.08 30.81
N PHE A 380 3.41 14.19 31.74
CA PHE A 380 3.36 15.21 32.78
C PHE A 380 3.04 14.56 34.12
N GLU A 381 3.63 15.09 35.18
CA GLU A 381 3.39 14.61 36.55
C GLU A 381 2.87 15.72 37.44
N PHE A 382 2.15 15.32 38.48
CA PHE A 382 1.72 16.22 39.54
C PHE A 382 2.81 16.34 40.60
N VAL A 383 3.23 17.56 40.91
CA VAL A 383 4.15 17.85 42.00
C VAL A 383 3.52 18.79 43.01
N THR A 384 3.69 18.47 44.29
CA THR A 384 3.22 19.32 45.38
C THR A 384 4.31 20.31 45.77
N ARG A 385 4.05 21.61 45.64
CA ARG A 385 4.93 22.64 46.18
C ARG A 385 4.36 23.16 47.49
N ARG A 386 5.12 23.04 48.57
CA ARG A 386 4.81 23.73 49.83
C ARG A 386 5.26 25.17 49.69
N ASN A 387 4.33 26.11 49.81
CA ASN A 387 4.63 27.54 49.91
C ASN A 387 4.60 27.95 51.39
N PRO A 388 5.74 28.04 52.09
CA PRO A 388 5.76 28.72 53.39
C PRO A 388 5.41 30.20 53.18
N PRO A 389 4.45 30.80 53.93
CA PRO A 389 3.88 30.37 55.21
C PRO A 389 2.44 29.82 55.16
N ALA A 390 1.89 29.48 53.98
CA ALA A 390 0.51 29.00 53.87
C ALA A 390 0.40 27.46 53.98
N VAL A 391 -0.59 26.98 54.74
CA VAL A 391 -0.95 25.56 54.94
C VAL A 391 -1.50 24.90 53.66
N VAL A 392 -1.54 25.63 52.54
CA VAL A 392 -2.10 25.16 51.27
C VAL A 392 -0.98 24.58 50.41
N SER A 393 -1.01 23.26 50.19
CA SER A 393 -0.17 22.64 49.16
C SER A 393 -0.74 22.97 47.79
N THR A 394 0.05 23.63 46.93
CA THR A 394 -0.35 23.84 45.54
C THR A 394 0.09 22.63 44.73
N LEU A 395 -0.87 21.97 44.07
CA LEU A 395 -0.59 20.93 43.09
C LEU A 395 -0.21 21.61 41.78
N LEU A 396 1.02 21.41 41.34
CA LEU A 396 1.53 21.91 40.07
C LEU A 396 1.65 20.74 39.10
N ILE A 397 1.48 21.03 37.81
CA ILE A 397 1.74 20.08 36.74
C ILE A 397 3.09 20.45 36.13
N GLN A 398 3.99 19.49 35.99
CA GLN A 398 5.27 19.69 35.31
C GLN A 398 5.52 18.60 34.26
N SER A 399 6.30 18.95 33.23
CA SER A 399 6.73 17.99 32.21
C SER A 399 7.61 16.92 32.84
N LYS A 400 7.38 15.66 32.48
CA LYS A 400 8.35 14.58 32.73
C LYS A 400 9.65 14.84 31.95
N ILE A 401 10.75 14.40 32.55
CA ILE A 401 12.08 14.37 31.95
C ILE A 401 12.48 12.90 31.85
N TYR A 402 12.83 12.46 30.65
CA TYR A 402 13.43 11.15 30.41
C TYR A 402 14.89 11.31 30.01
N ASN A 403 15.66 10.23 30.17
CA ASN A 403 17.09 10.18 29.93
C ASN A 403 17.89 11.26 30.68
N GLU A 404 18.46 10.87 31.82
CA GLU A 404 19.22 11.74 32.71
C GLU A 404 20.43 12.41 32.05
N THR A 405 20.96 11.84 30.96
CA THR A 405 22.09 12.43 30.23
C THR A 405 21.70 13.52 29.23
N THR A 406 20.48 13.48 28.68
CA THR A 406 20.02 14.45 27.67
C THR A 406 18.96 15.43 28.19
N ASN A 407 18.44 15.22 29.42
CA ASN A 407 17.35 16.00 29.99
C ASN A 407 16.18 16.16 28.99
N CYS A 408 15.76 15.05 28.38
CA CYS A 408 14.75 15.07 27.33
C CYS A 408 13.36 15.35 27.93
N LEU A 409 12.85 16.56 27.68
CA LEU A 409 11.58 17.06 28.21
C LEU A 409 10.40 16.70 27.30
N CYS A 410 9.37 16.06 27.85
CA CYS A 410 8.16 15.72 27.10
C CYS A 410 7.37 16.93 26.57
N ALA A 411 7.51 18.09 27.20
CA ALA A 411 6.95 19.35 26.70
C ALA A 411 7.66 19.87 25.44
N GLN A 412 8.88 19.42 25.15
CA GLN A 412 9.69 19.88 24.02
C GLN A 412 9.86 18.82 22.92
N GLY A 413 9.63 17.55 23.23
CA GLY A 413 9.71 16.46 22.24
C GLY A 413 8.96 15.22 22.69
N SER A 414 8.29 14.56 21.74
CA SER A 414 7.49 13.35 21.97
C SER A 414 8.32 12.05 22.00
N LYS A 415 9.56 12.09 21.52
CA LYS A 415 10.44 10.93 21.33
C LYS A 415 11.34 10.61 22.52
N CYS A 416 11.11 11.22 23.68
CA CYS A 416 11.92 10.91 24.85
C CYS A 416 11.49 9.55 25.43
N LEU A 417 12.46 8.65 25.60
CA LEU A 417 12.27 7.25 25.97
C LEU A 417 13.33 6.82 27.00
N ASN A 418 12.97 5.89 27.88
CA ASN A 418 13.84 5.11 28.73
C ASN A 418 13.48 3.61 28.58
N PRO A 419 14.40 2.68 28.92
CA PRO A 419 14.03 1.28 29.09
C PRO A 419 12.88 1.12 30.09
N ALA A 420 11.91 0.26 29.76
CA ALA A 420 10.86 -0.09 30.71
C ALA A 420 11.47 -0.88 31.87
N MET A 421 11.06 -0.56 33.10
CA MET A 421 11.58 -1.25 34.28
C MET A 421 10.53 -1.43 35.37
N PHE A 422 10.75 -2.45 36.19
CA PHE A 422 10.19 -2.52 37.54
C PHE A 422 11.06 -1.64 38.45
N THR A 423 10.43 -0.83 39.28
CA THR A 423 11.11 0.11 40.21
C THR A 423 10.99 -0.33 41.66
N SER A 424 10.08 -1.27 41.96
CA SER A 424 9.86 -1.84 43.28
C SER A 424 9.51 -3.34 43.17
N PRO A 425 10.11 -4.24 43.96
CA PRO A 425 11.06 -4.00 45.06
C PRO A 425 12.51 -3.75 44.62
N THR A 426 12.85 -4.03 43.36
CA THR A 426 14.18 -3.82 42.77
C THR A 426 14.06 -3.13 41.42
N HIS A 427 15.08 -2.34 41.06
CA HIS A 427 15.18 -1.71 39.74
C HIS A 427 15.65 -2.75 38.72
N VAL A 428 14.75 -3.22 37.85
CA VAL A 428 15.05 -4.26 36.86
C VAL A 428 14.44 -3.89 35.52
N GLU A 429 15.30 -3.77 34.51
CA GLU A 429 14.89 -3.47 33.14
C GLU A 429 14.23 -4.68 32.47
N ILE A 430 13.18 -4.41 31.70
CA ILE A 430 12.48 -5.40 30.90
C ILE A 430 13.03 -5.33 29.48
N LYS A 431 13.68 -6.41 29.05
CA LYS A 431 14.37 -6.48 27.77
C LYS A 431 13.43 -6.13 26.60
N GLY A 432 13.87 -5.21 25.75
CA GLY A 432 13.15 -4.82 24.52
C GLY A 432 11.99 -3.84 24.72
N LEU A 433 11.51 -3.64 25.95
CA LEU A 433 10.38 -2.74 26.22
C LEU A 433 10.85 -1.33 26.60
N HIS A 434 10.11 -0.32 26.18
CA HIS A 434 10.38 1.08 26.46
C HIS A 434 9.19 1.78 27.12
N ILE A 435 9.47 2.84 27.85
CA ILE A 435 8.51 3.80 28.39
C ILE A 435 8.98 5.22 28.10
N GLY A 436 8.06 6.15 27.88
CA GLY A 436 8.41 7.52 27.50
C GLY A 436 7.23 8.45 27.42
N CYS A 437 7.44 9.60 26.78
CA CYS A 437 6.46 10.67 26.74
C CYS A 437 5.12 10.23 26.15
N LEU A 438 5.16 9.49 25.03
CA LEU A 438 3.96 8.94 24.41
C LEU A 438 3.98 7.41 24.54
N PRO A 439 2.94 6.81 25.11
CA PRO A 439 2.80 5.35 25.14
C PRO A 439 2.75 4.71 23.75
N SER A 440 2.21 5.39 22.73
CA SER A 440 2.29 4.88 21.35
C SER A 440 3.71 4.87 20.81
N GLU A 441 4.50 5.92 21.03
CA GLU A 441 5.92 5.95 20.64
C GLU A 441 6.73 4.89 21.39
N SER A 442 6.42 4.72 22.68
CA SER A 442 7.05 3.71 23.54
C SER A 442 6.75 2.30 23.06
N LEU A 443 5.50 2.02 22.68
CA LEU A 443 5.07 0.76 22.08
C LEU A 443 5.78 0.52 20.74
N LEU A 444 5.70 1.47 19.81
CA LEU A 444 6.25 1.32 18.46
C LEU A 444 7.79 1.18 18.47
N THR A 445 8.48 1.80 19.41
CA THR A 445 9.95 1.66 19.57
C THR A 445 10.36 0.39 20.31
N SER A 446 9.45 -0.23 21.07
CA SER A 446 9.71 -1.51 21.75
C SER A 446 9.86 -2.66 20.76
N THR A 447 10.39 -3.79 21.23
CA THR A 447 10.55 -5.04 20.50
C THR A 447 9.77 -6.17 21.20
N PHE A 448 9.63 -7.33 20.56
CA PHE A 448 8.97 -8.49 21.17
C PHE A 448 9.93 -9.44 21.91
N GLU A 449 11.19 -9.06 22.09
CA GLU A 449 12.25 -9.89 22.70
C GLU A 449 11.83 -10.60 23.98
N CYS A 450 11.24 -9.87 24.92
CA CYS A 450 10.80 -10.43 26.20
C CYS A 450 9.75 -11.54 26.04
N PHE A 451 8.90 -11.47 25.01
CA PHE A 451 7.80 -12.41 24.82
C PHE A 451 8.23 -13.74 24.20
N TYR A 452 9.45 -13.80 23.64
CA TYR A 452 10.07 -15.04 23.19
C TYR A 452 11.01 -15.66 24.24
N ASP A 453 11.30 -14.95 25.34
CA ASP A 453 12.23 -15.38 26.39
C ASP A 453 11.46 -15.81 27.65
N SER A 454 11.57 -17.10 28.01
CA SER A 454 10.92 -17.66 29.20
C SER A 454 11.34 -16.96 30.49
N ASN A 455 12.61 -16.58 30.62
CA ASN A 455 13.11 -15.91 31.82
C ASN A 455 12.52 -14.50 31.94
N CYS A 456 12.30 -13.82 30.82
CA CYS A 456 11.70 -12.48 30.81
C CYS A 456 10.20 -12.53 31.12
N ILE A 457 9.48 -13.51 30.57
CA ILE A 457 8.08 -13.78 30.94
C ILE A 457 7.95 -14.11 32.43
N ASP A 458 8.85 -14.93 32.98
CA ASP A 458 8.87 -15.27 34.42
C ASP A 458 9.16 -14.03 35.28
N LEU A 459 10.07 -13.17 34.84
CA LEU A 459 10.35 -11.88 35.48
C LEU A 459 9.11 -10.98 35.51
N ILE A 460 8.39 -10.85 34.39
CA ILE A 460 7.11 -10.13 34.32
C ILE A 460 6.08 -10.76 35.29
N ARG A 461 5.97 -12.09 35.28
CA ARG A 461 5.02 -12.83 36.14
C ARG A 461 5.29 -12.58 37.62
N ASN A 462 6.54 -12.68 38.03
CA ASN A 462 6.95 -12.54 39.43
C ASN A 462 6.69 -11.13 39.96
N HIS A 463 6.99 -10.09 39.16
CA HIS A 463 6.79 -8.70 39.56
C HIS A 463 5.34 -8.22 39.49
N MET A 464 4.49 -8.85 38.66
CA MET A 464 3.06 -8.49 38.56
C MET A 464 2.17 -9.29 39.51
N PHE A 465 2.45 -10.58 39.72
CA PHE A 465 1.51 -11.49 40.38
C PHE A 465 2.08 -12.18 41.64
N GLY A 466 3.37 -12.01 41.91
CA GLY A 466 4.10 -12.74 42.94
C GLY A 466 4.22 -14.24 42.63
N ASN A 467 4.65 -15.03 43.62
CA ASN A 467 4.82 -16.49 43.53
C ASN A 467 3.50 -17.31 43.45
N LYS A 468 2.38 -16.68 43.07
CA LYS A 468 1.12 -17.41 42.90
C LYS A 468 1.18 -18.15 41.57
N ASN A 469 1.16 -19.49 41.61
CA ASN A 469 1.15 -20.41 40.46
C ASN A 469 -0.07 -20.17 39.53
N ARG A 470 -0.08 -19.05 38.82
CA ARG A 470 -1.02 -18.76 37.74
C ARG A 470 -0.29 -18.98 36.42
N THR A 471 -0.68 -20.02 35.69
CA THR A 471 -0.28 -20.26 34.30
C THR A 471 -0.94 -19.19 33.43
N LEU A 472 -0.27 -18.05 33.30
CA LEU A 472 -0.83 -16.79 32.81
C LEU A 472 -0.48 -16.47 31.36
N ALA A 473 0.76 -16.76 30.97
CA ALA A 473 1.26 -16.56 29.62
C ALA A 473 2.43 -17.51 29.39
N LEU A 474 2.40 -18.20 28.25
CA LEU A 474 3.52 -18.98 27.73
C LEU A 474 4.33 -18.09 26.78
N PRO A 475 5.64 -18.30 26.67
CA PRO A 475 6.44 -17.65 25.64
C PRO A 475 5.87 -17.93 24.25
N LEU A 476 5.99 -16.98 23.33
CA LEU A 476 5.52 -17.11 21.96
C LEU A 476 6.15 -18.30 21.20
N ASN A 477 7.30 -18.80 21.69
CA ASN A 477 8.04 -19.91 21.09
C ASN A 477 7.60 -21.32 21.55
N ASP A 478 6.61 -21.43 22.45
CA ASP A 478 6.23 -22.74 23.03
C ASP A 478 5.41 -23.63 22.06
N SER A 479 4.96 -23.07 20.94
CA SER A 479 4.41 -23.84 19.83
C SER A 479 5.45 -24.00 18.72
N ASN A 480 5.95 -25.22 18.50
CA ASN A 480 6.80 -25.66 17.37
C ASN A 480 6.15 -25.47 15.96
N VAL A 481 5.26 -24.48 15.79
CA VAL A 481 4.38 -24.30 14.62
C VAL A 481 4.55 -22.91 13.98
N PHE A 482 5.16 -21.93 14.65
CA PHE A 482 5.31 -20.57 14.12
C PHE A 482 6.71 -20.01 14.34
N ASN A 483 7.62 -20.25 13.38
CA ASN A 483 8.81 -19.41 13.27
C ASN A 483 8.39 -18.07 12.68
N SER A 484 8.47 -17.01 13.47
CA SER A 484 8.34 -15.65 12.94
C SER A 484 9.46 -15.39 11.93
N ASN A 485 9.13 -14.74 10.82
CA ASN A 485 10.10 -14.24 9.85
C ASN A 485 10.83 -13.01 10.37
N TYR A 486 10.32 -12.40 11.46
CA TYR A 486 10.96 -11.29 12.13
C TYR A 486 11.88 -11.78 13.25
N ASN A 487 13.05 -11.14 13.34
CA ASN A 487 13.90 -11.28 14.53
C ASN A 487 13.13 -10.71 15.74
N PRO A 488 13.16 -11.37 16.93
CA PRO A 488 12.55 -10.82 18.15
C PRO A 488 12.97 -9.38 18.47
N ASN A 489 14.18 -8.98 18.08
CA ASN A 489 14.75 -7.64 18.25
C ASN A 489 14.25 -6.60 17.24
N THR A 490 13.42 -7.00 16.27
CA THR A 490 12.77 -6.06 15.35
C THR A 490 11.76 -5.21 16.14
N THR A 491 11.76 -3.90 15.88
CA THR A 491 10.82 -2.99 16.54
C THR A 491 9.37 -3.27 16.12
N ILE A 492 8.45 -3.04 17.04
CA ILE A 492 7.01 -3.19 16.80
C ILE A 492 6.58 -2.26 15.67
N ASN A 493 7.19 -1.07 15.52
CA ASN A 493 6.94 -0.19 14.38
C ASN A 493 7.21 -0.86 13.04
N ASN A 494 8.34 -1.56 12.90
CA ASN A 494 8.72 -2.21 11.66
C ASN A 494 7.84 -3.43 11.35
N ILE A 495 7.37 -4.13 12.39
CA ILE A 495 6.40 -5.23 12.23
C ILE A 495 5.01 -4.66 11.88
N ALA A 496 4.62 -3.55 12.50
CA ALA A 496 3.36 -2.87 12.26
C ALA A 496 3.29 -2.24 10.86
N SER A 497 4.37 -1.62 10.34
CA SER A 497 4.42 -1.11 8.96
C SER A 497 4.21 -2.22 7.92
N GLU A 498 4.46 -3.47 8.32
CA GLU A 498 4.20 -4.68 7.54
C GLU A 498 2.86 -5.34 7.89
N LEU A 499 1.93 -4.61 8.52
CA LEU A 499 0.59 -5.07 8.94
C LEU A 499 0.61 -6.26 9.91
N PHE A 500 1.72 -6.48 10.62
CA PHE A 500 1.95 -7.70 11.37
C PHE A 500 1.79 -8.96 10.51
N ILE A 501 2.12 -8.92 9.22
CA ILE A 501 2.05 -10.09 8.33
C ILE A 501 3.41 -10.76 8.24
N GLU A 502 3.45 -12.06 8.50
CA GLU A 502 4.63 -12.92 8.33
C GLU A 502 4.80 -13.36 6.88
N ASP A 503 3.69 -13.76 6.26
CA ASP A 503 3.62 -14.17 4.86
C ASP A 503 2.22 -13.86 4.33
N TRP A 504 2.13 -13.32 3.13
CA TRP A 504 0.86 -13.07 2.48
C TRP A 504 0.26 -14.32 1.82
N SER A 505 1.05 -15.37 1.62
CA SER A 505 0.72 -16.66 1.00
C SER A 505 -0.34 -16.54 -0.12
N MET A 506 0.07 -15.95 -1.25
CA MET A 506 -0.79 -15.71 -2.41
C MET A 506 -0.39 -16.63 -3.57
N LYS A 507 -1.39 -17.21 -4.24
CA LYS A 507 -1.14 -18.12 -5.37
C LYS A 507 -2.21 -17.98 -6.44
N ALA A 508 -1.77 -17.81 -7.69
CA ALA A 508 -2.59 -17.97 -8.87
C ALA A 508 -2.66 -19.46 -9.28
N HIS A 509 -3.85 -19.91 -9.65
CA HIS A 509 -4.13 -21.28 -10.09
C HIS A 509 -4.42 -21.25 -11.60
N TYR A 510 -3.43 -21.64 -12.40
CA TYR A 510 -3.49 -21.53 -13.86
C TYR A 510 -4.59 -22.41 -14.49
N ASP A 511 -4.86 -23.58 -13.92
CA ASP A 511 -5.95 -24.48 -14.30
C ASP A 511 -7.33 -23.83 -14.14
N ARG A 512 -7.52 -23.08 -13.05
CA ARG A 512 -8.74 -22.29 -12.82
C ARG A 512 -8.83 -21.14 -13.81
N TYR A 513 -7.74 -20.40 -14.01
CA TYR A 513 -7.68 -19.34 -15.02
C TYR A 513 -8.02 -19.83 -16.42
N PHE A 514 -7.48 -20.99 -16.84
CA PHE A 514 -7.83 -21.62 -18.11
C PHE A 514 -9.32 -21.93 -18.21
N THR A 515 -9.88 -22.49 -17.13
CA THR A 515 -11.30 -22.85 -17.06
C THR A 515 -12.19 -21.62 -17.15
N GLU A 516 -11.82 -20.51 -16.50
CA GLU A 516 -12.53 -19.24 -16.53
C GLU A 516 -12.44 -18.57 -17.91
N CYS A 517 -11.24 -18.55 -18.53
CA CYS A 517 -11.04 -18.02 -19.90
C CYS A 517 -11.87 -18.75 -20.95
N THR A 518 -12.21 -20.04 -20.73
CA THR A 518 -13.01 -20.88 -21.65
C THR A 518 -12.59 -20.72 -23.12
N PRO A 519 -11.39 -21.22 -23.52
CA PRO A 519 -10.83 -20.92 -24.84
C PRO A 519 -11.74 -21.36 -25.99
N THR A 520 -12.10 -20.41 -26.86
CA THR A 520 -12.99 -20.66 -28.01
C THR A 520 -12.23 -21.30 -29.16
N ASN A 521 -11.12 -20.67 -29.56
CA ASN A 521 -10.27 -21.08 -30.67
C ASN A 521 -8.81 -20.89 -30.28
N CYS A 522 -7.99 -21.93 -30.44
CA CYS A 522 -6.54 -21.84 -30.38
C CYS A 522 -5.97 -22.04 -31.78
N PHE A 523 -4.99 -21.23 -32.16
CA PHE A 523 -4.29 -21.38 -33.42
C PHE A 523 -2.79 -21.17 -33.23
N TYR A 524 -2.00 -21.94 -33.97
CA TYR A 524 -0.55 -21.77 -34.01
C TYR A 524 -0.10 -21.76 -35.45
N SER A 525 1.08 -21.19 -35.68
CA SER A 525 1.70 -21.16 -36.99
C SER A 525 3.06 -21.85 -36.99
N TYR A 526 3.36 -22.55 -38.07
CA TYR A 526 4.64 -23.21 -38.28
C TYR A 526 5.13 -22.95 -39.71
N THR A 527 6.45 -22.95 -39.88
CA THR A 527 7.07 -22.72 -41.19
C THR A 527 7.53 -24.03 -41.80
N GLU A 528 7.05 -24.32 -43.01
CA GLU A 528 7.53 -25.45 -43.82
C GLU A 528 8.04 -24.98 -45.19
N ARG A 529 8.70 -25.87 -45.93
CA ARG A 529 9.14 -25.59 -47.30
C ARG A 529 7.91 -25.49 -48.22
N ALA A 530 7.94 -24.56 -49.18
CA ALA A 530 6.85 -24.40 -50.12
C ALA A 530 6.51 -25.71 -50.84
N ASN A 531 5.21 -26.03 -50.91
CA ASN A 531 4.73 -27.23 -51.59
C ASN A 531 5.13 -27.19 -53.09
N PRO A 532 5.63 -28.29 -53.68
CA PRO A 532 5.93 -28.38 -55.12
C PRO A 532 4.80 -27.86 -56.03
N PHE A 533 3.53 -28.06 -55.65
CA PHE A 533 2.39 -27.52 -56.39
C PHE A 533 2.37 -25.98 -56.41
N TYR A 534 2.64 -25.36 -55.26
CA TYR A 534 2.73 -23.89 -55.15
C TYR A 534 3.90 -23.34 -55.97
N VAL A 535 5.05 -24.03 -55.95
CA VAL A 535 6.22 -23.68 -56.77
C VAL A 535 5.84 -23.74 -58.26
N ALA A 536 5.17 -24.81 -58.69
CA ALA A 536 4.74 -24.96 -60.08
C ALA A 536 3.72 -23.88 -60.51
N THR A 537 2.69 -23.60 -59.71
CA THR A 537 1.69 -22.57 -60.03
C THR A 537 2.29 -21.17 -60.08
N THR A 538 3.25 -20.88 -59.20
CA THR A 538 3.96 -19.59 -59.19
C THR A 538 4.85 -19.42 -60.42
N LEU A 539 5.57 -20.47 -60.83
CA LEU A 539 6.38 -20.47 -62.05
C LEU A 539 5.51 -20.30 -63.30
N LEU A 540 4.36 -20.99 -63.37
CA LEU A 540 3.40 -20.85 -64.47
C LEU A 540 2.80 -19.43 -64.52
N GLY A 541 2.45 -18.85 -63.37
CA GLY A 541 1.92 -17.49 -63.27
C GLY A 541 2.92 -16.42 -63.72
N LEU A 542 4.20 -16.57 -63.38
CA LEU A 542 5.25 -15.62 -63.75
C LEU A 542 5.77 -15.81 -65.18
N TYR A 543 5.66 -17.01 -65.75
CA TYR A 543 6.10 -17.31 -67.12
C TYR A 543 5.43 -16.38 -68.16
N GLY A 544 4.13 -16.11 -67.99
CA GLY A 544 3.38 -15.23 -68.88
C GLY A 544 3.91 -13.80 -68.89
N GLY A 545 4.12 -13.19 -67.71
CA GLY A 545 4.67 -11.84 -67.61
C GLY A 545 6.11 -11.75 -68.12
N LEU A 546 6.94 -12.74 -67.76
CA LEU A 546 8.34 -12.79 -68.13
C LEU A 546 8.55 -12.91 -69.65
N THR A 547 7.72 -13.70 -70.34
CA THR A 547 7.79 -13.86 -71.80
C THR A 547 7.43 -12.56 -72.53
N VAL A 548 6.41 -11.83 -72.08
CA VAL A 548 6.02 -10.53 -72.68
C VAL A 548 7.15 -9.50 -72.53
N VAL A 549 7.71 -9.37 -71.32
CA VAL A 549 8.79 -8.42 -71.03
C VAL A 549 10.04 -8.77 -71.85
N LEU A 550 10.50 -10.03 -71.81
CA LEU A 550 11.68 -10.45 -72.55
C LEU A 550 11.49 -10.31 -74.07
N ARG A 551 10.31 -10.60 -74.60
CA ARG A 551 10.00 -10.42 -76.04
C ARG A 551 10.13 -8.97 -76.49
N TRP A 552 9.84 -8.01 -75.60
CA TRP A 552 10.01 -6.59 -75.88
C TRP A 552 11.46 -6.10 -75.70
N TRP A 553 12.17 -6.61 -74.69
CA TRP A 553 13.52 -6.17 -74.34
C TRP A 553 14.63 -6.83 -75.15
N SER A 554 14.55 -8.13 -75.48
CA SER A 554 15.63 -8.85 -76.19
C SER A 554 16.00 -8.20 -77.54
N PRO A 555 15.06 -7.75 -78.40
CA PRO A 555 15.40 -7.06 -79.63
C PRO A 555 16.07 -5.70 -79.40
N ARG A 556 15.72 -5.00 -78.31
CA ARG A 556 16.29 -3.69 -77.95
C ARG A 556 17.70 -3.83 -77.38
N LEU A 557 17.94 -4.85 -76.55
CA LEU A 557 19.26 -5.17 -76.02
C LEU A 557 20.25 -5.54 -77.12
N VAL A 558 19.82 -6.33 -78.12
CA VAL A 558 20.68 -6.63 -79.29
C VAL A 558 20.99 -5.37 -80.11
N LYS A 559 20.01 -4.46 -80.30
CA LYS A 559 20.25 -3.18 -80.97
C LYS A 559 21.24 -2.30 -80.20
N LEU A 560 21.08 -2.17 -78.89
CA LEU A 560 21.96 -1.43 -78.00
C LEU A 560 23.38 -2.02 -77.97
N GLY A 561 23.52 -3.33 -77.81
CA GLY A 561 24.81 -4.02 -77.83
C GLY A 561 25.55 -3.82 -79.15
N ARG A 562 24.84 -3.82 -80.29
CA ARG A 562 25.44 -3.47 -81.59
C ARG A 562 25.85 -2.01 -81.67
N GLN A 563 25.05 -1.06 -81.17
CA GLN A 563 25.42 0.35 -81.13
C GLN A 563 26.67 0.60 -80.30
N VAL A 564 26.79 -0.08 -79.15
CA VAL A 564 27.97 -0.05 -78.29
C VAL A 564 29.18 -0.69 -78.98
N GLN A 565 29.00 -1.84 -79.66
CA GLN A 565 30.08 -2.48 -80.42
C GLN A 565 30.58 -1.60 -81.57
N ILE A 566 29.66 -0.93 -82.29
CA ILE A 566 30.02 0.04 -83.34
C ILE A 566 30.75 1.24 -82.73
N TYR A 567 30.30 1.75 -81.58
CA TYR A 567 30.97 2.82 -80.84
C TYR A 567 32.41 2.43 -80.42
N TYR A 568 32.60 1.26 -79.82
CA TYR A 568 33.93 0.75 -79.45
C TYR A 568 34.81 0.49 -80.67
N MET A 569 34.27 -0.06 -81.76
CA MET A 569 35.01 -0.27 -83.02
C MET A 569 35.45 1.08 -83.64
N ARG A 570 34.61 2.12 -83.59
CA ARG A 570 34.96 3.48 -84.04
C ARG A 570 36.02 4.13 -83.15
N LYS A 571 35.90 4.02 -81.83
CA LYS A 571 36.90 4.52 -80.88
C LYS A 571 38.26 3.82 -81.05
N ARG A 572 38.26 2.51 -81.31
CA ARG A 572 39.48 1.72 -81.60
C ARG A 572 40.11 2.07 -82.94
N ARG A 573 39.30 2.46 -83.95
CA ARG A 573 39.76 2.90 -85.28
C ARG A 573 40.38 4.31 -85.27
N ASN A 574 39.90 5.21 -84.40
CA ASN A 574 40.47 6.55 -84.23
C ASN A 574 41.80 6.59 -83.45
N ASN A 575 42.22 5.47 -82.82
CA ASN A 575 43.52 5.34 -82.15
C ASN A 575 44.61 4.73 -83.05
N ILE A 576 44.34 4.51 -84.35
CA ILE A 576 45.33 4.02 -85.32
C ILE A 576 45.72 5.20 -86.21
N ILE A 577 46.87 5.82 -85.92
CA ILE A 577 47.52 6.84 -86.74
C ILE A 577 48.01 6.18 -88.03
N PRO A 578 47.72 6.71 -89.24
CA PRO A 578 48.30 6.18 -90.47
C PRO A 578 49.75 6.66 -90.62
N VAL A 579 50.69 5.72 -90.77
CA VAL A 579 52.05 6.00 -91.24
C VAL A 579 51.98 6.15 -92.76
N THR A 580 52.14 7.36 -93.27
CA THR A 580 52.41 7.65 -94.68
C THR A 580 53.91 7.53 -94.95
N THR A 581 54.28 6.70 -95.93
CA THR A 581 55.55 6.81 -96.68
C THR A 581 55.53 8.00 -97.61
#